data_AF-A0A6G3QZD8-F1
#
_entry.id   AF-A0A6G3QZD8-F1
#
_cell.length_a   1.000
_cell.length_b   1.000
_cell.length_c   1.000
_cell.angle_alpha   90.00
_cell.angle_beta   90.00
_cell.angle_gamma   90.00
#
_symmetry.space_group_name_H-M   'P 1'
#
loop_
_entity.id
_entity.type
_entity.pdbx_description
1 polymer ?
#
loop_
_entity_poly.entity_id
_entity_poly.type
_entity_poly.pdbx_seq_one_letter_code
_entity_poly.pdbx_strand_id
1 'polypeptide(L)'
;MKLTILGGGGFRVPLVYGALLGDRGEGRVTRVALHDVDSRRLHAIGRVLAAQASGVPDAPEVTTTTDLDEALRGAGFVFSAIRVGGLEGRANDERVAFAEGVLGQETVGAGGIAYGLRTVPVAVGIARKVAALAPDAWVINFTNPAGLVTEAMSRHLGDRVIGICDSPVGLGRRIARVLGADPARAWIDYAGLNHLGWVRGLRVDGRDQLPRLLADPGLLGSFEEGRLFGADWLRSLGAVPNEYLHYYYFHREAVRAHRTGPTRGAFLHDQQAGFYARVTDPDTPALELWNRTRAEREATYMAENRETAGAGEREEEDLSGGYEKVALALMRAIARDERTTLILNVRNRSTLGILDAEAVVEVPCLVGAQGAHPVSVDPLPDHAAGLVCAVKAADRAVLAAARSGSRAEAVRAFALHPLVDSVNVARRLVDGYRAVHPGLAYLT
;
A
#
# COMPACT_ATOMS: atom_id res chain seq x y z
N MET A 1 -12.28 20.59 9.87
CA MET A 1 -12.65 19.76 8.70
C MET A 1 -12.98 18.33 9.16
N LYS A 2 -13.85 17.58 8.44
CA LYS A 2 -14.17 16.16 8.74
C LYS A 2 -13.32 15.22 7.86
N LEU A 3 -12.65 14.26 8.49
CA LEU A 3 -12.00 13.11 7.85
C LEU A 3 -12.82 11.85 8.12
N THR A 4 -13.15 11.09 7.08
CA THR A 4 -13.77 9.77 7.22
C THR A 4 -12.73 8.69 6.95
N ILE A 5 -12.57 7.72 7.86
CA ILE A 5 -11.65 6.59 7.71
C ILE A 5 -12.47 5.33 7.46
N LEU A 6 -12.38 4.77 6.25
CA LEU A 6 -13.02 3.50 5.89
C LEU A 6 -12.08 2.34 6.25
N GLY A 7 -12.60 1.33 6.94
CA GLY A 7 -11.76 0.36 7.65
C GLY A 7 -11.26 0.91 8.98
N GLY A 8 -12.08 1.74 9.63
CA GLY A 8 -11.76 2.46 10.87
C GLY A 8 -11.47 1.56 12.06
N GLY A 9 -11.87 0.29 12.03
CA GLY A 9 -11.48 -0.74 13.00
C GLY A 9 -10.10 -1.35 12.70
N GLY A 10 -9.39 -0.87 11.69
CA GLY A 10 -8.09 -1.38 11.24
C GLY A 10 -6.95 -1.11 12.25
N PHE A 11 -6.08 -2.11 12.42
CA PHE A 11 -4.98 -2.08 13.40
C PHE A 11 -3.97 -0.93 13.17
N ARG A 12 -3.92 -0.40 11.95
CA ARG A 12 -3.02 0.70 11.57
C ARG A 12 -3.64 2.11 11.76
N VAL A 13 -4.95 2.23 11.96
CA VAL A 13 -5.65 3.52 12.12
C VAL A 13 -5.07 4.43 13.21
N PRO A 14 -4.59 3.94 14.38
CA PRO A 14 -3.99 4.80 15.40
C PRO A 14 -2.72 5.55 14.97
N LEU A 15 -2.04 5.12 13.90
CA LEU A 15 -0.93 5.88 13.29
C LEU A 15 -1.43 7.15 12.60
N VAL A 16 -2.51 7.04 11.82
CA VAL A 16 -3.12 8.18 11.12
C VAL A 16 -3.66 9.18 12.13
N TYR A 17 -4.40 8.69 13.15
CA TYR A 17 -4.91 9.57 14.20
C TYR A 17 -3.78 10.24 15.00
N GLY A 18 -2.73 9.49 15.35
CA GLY A 18 -1.55 10.04 16.00
C GLY A 18 -0.88 11.17 15.20
N ALA A 19 -0.81 11.06 13.87
CA ALA A 19 -0.32 12.13 13.01
C ALA A 19 -1.23 13.38 13.06
N LEU A 20 -2.55 13.21 13.08
CA LEU A 20 -3.51 14.31 13.22
C LEU A 20 -3.38 15.03 14.56
N LEU A 21 -3.07 14.30 15.63
CA LEU A 21 -2.83 14.89 16.96
C LEU A 21 -1.62 15.82 16.98
N GLY A 22 -0.70 15.75 16.01
CA GLY A 22 0.42 16.69 15.86
C GLY A 22 0.10 17.90 14.97
N ASP A 23 -1.04 17.93 14.28
CA ASP A 23 -1.41 19.00 13.38
C ASP A 23 -2.14 20.14 14.12
N ARG A 24 -1.66 21.37 13.95
CA ARG A 24 -2.18 22.57 14.62
C ARG A 24 -2.59 23.69 13.67
N GLY A 25 -2.38 23.50 12.36
CA GLY A 25 -2.70 24.52 11.36
C GLY A 25 -4.20 24.82 11.26
N GLU A 26 -4.52 26.03 10.79
CA GLU A 26 -5.88 26.39 10.42
C GLU A 26 -6.40 25.46 9.30
N GLY A 27 -7.70 25.14 9.29
CA GLY A 27 -8.25 24.18 8.34
C GLY A 27 -7.89 22.72 8.62
N ARG A 28 -7.28 22.39 9.78
CA ARG A 28 -7.02 21.00 10.20
C ARG A 28 -8.27 20.12 10.27
N VAL A 29 -8.03 18.83 10.28
CA VAL A 29 -9.04 17.84 10.68
C VAL A 29 -9.40 18.10 12.15
N THR A 30 -10.68 18.30 12.42
CA THR A 30 -11.22 18.52 13.77
C THR A 30 -12.25 17.45 14.15
N ARG A 31 -12.73 16.68 13.17
CA ARG A 31 -13.66 15.56 13.34
C ARG A 31 -13.17 14.37 12.53
N VAL A 32 -13.16 13.19 13.13
CA VAL A 32 -12.82 11.91 12.52
C VAL A 32 -14.01 10.97 12.65
N ALA A 33 -14.50 10.46 11.53
CA ALA A 33 -15.53 9.41 11.51
C ALA A 33 -14.88 8.08 11.11
N LEU A 34 -14.89 7.11 12.02
CA LEU A 34 -14.44 5.76 11.76
C LEU A 34 -15.61 4.91 11.25
N HIS A 35 -15.46 4.35 10.06
CA HIS A 35 -16.41 3.40 9.50
C HIS A 35 -15.78 2.03 9.32
N ASP A 36 -16.43 1.00 9.85
CA ASP A 36 -16.06 -0.40 9.64
C ASP A 36 -17.34 -1.26 9.64
N VAL A 37 -17.25 -2.45 9.05
CA VAL A 37 -18.34 -3.43 9.11
C VAL A 37 -18.35 -4.19 10.44
N ASP A 38 -17.26 -4.11 11.20
CA ASP A 38 -17.10 -4.76 12.50
C ASP A 38 -17.11 -3.74 13.64
N SER A 39 -18.21 -3.70 14.39
CA SER A 39 -18.40 -2.82 15.54
C SER A 39 -17.48 -3.13 16.71
N ARG A 40 -17.04 -4.39 16.88
CA ARG A 40 -16.10 -4.77 17.94
C ARG A 40 -14.73 -4.19 17.66
N ARG A 41 -14.30 -4.22 16.40
CA ARG A 41 -13.04 -3.59 15.97
C ARG A 41 -13.11 -2.07 16.05
N LEU A 42 -14.24 -1.46 15.72
CA LEU A 42 -14.45 -0.02 15.93
C LEU A 42 -14.31 0.36 17.40
N HIS A 43 -14.95 -0.39 18.30
CA HIS A 43 -14.85 -0.16 19.74
C HIS A 43 -13.40 -0.27 20.23
N ALA A 44 -12.71 -1.35 19.84
CA ALA A 44 -11.31 -1.59 20.17
C ALA A 44 -10.39 -0.43 19.75
N ILE A 45 -10.46 -0.01 18.48
CA ILE A 45 -9.65 1.09 17.98
C ILE A 45 -10.07 2.43 18.61
N GLY A 46 -11.37 2.65 18.82
CA GLY A 46 -11.88 3.83 19.52
C GLY A 46 -11.26 4.00 20.91
N ARG A 47 -11.09 2.91 21.66
CA ARG A 47 -10.38 2.94 22.96
C ARG A 47 -8.92 3.35 22.84
N VAL A 48 -8.21 2.84 21.83
CA VAL A 48 -6.81 3.25 21.57
C VAL A 48 -6.75 4.74 21.24
N LEU A 49 -7.63 5.24 20.37
CA LEU A 49 -7.61 6.65 19.97
C LEU A 49 -7.98 7.58 21.12
N ALA A 50 -8.95 7.19 21.96
CA ALA A 50 -9.31 7.94 23.16
C ALA A 50 -8.13 8.06 24.13
N ALA A 51 -7.35 6.98 24.31
CA ALA A 51 -6.13 7.01 25.11
C ALA A 51 -5.03 7.89 24.48
N GLN A 52 -4.88 7.89 23.14
CA GLN A 52 -3.94 8.79 22.46
C GLN A 52 -4.34 10.27 22.57
N ALA A 53 -5.64 10.57 22.56
CA ALA A 53 -6.17 11.93 22.67
C ALA A 53 -6.12 12.49 24.10
N SER A 54 -5.99 11.62 25.10
CA SER A 54 -5.98 12.04 26.52
C SER A 54 -4.86 13.05 26.78
N GLY A 55 -5.23 14.21 27.32
CA GLY A 55 -4.30 15.30 27.61
C GLY A 55 -3.80 16.08 26.39
N VAL A 56 -4.32 15.81 25.18
CA VAL A 56 -3.98 16.57 23.96
C VAL A 56 -5.02 17.66 23.71
N PRO A 57 -4.65 18.95 23.81
CA PRO A 57 -5.57 20.05 23.50
C PRO A 57 -6.07 19.99 22.06
N ASP A 58 -7.36 20.27 21.87
CA ASP A 58 -8.05 20.28 20.58
C ASP A 58 -7.87 19.00 19.73
N ALA A 59 -7.72 17.85 20.37
CA ALA A 59 -7.71 16.56 19.69
C ALA A 59 -8.96 16.41 18.79
N PRO A 60 -8.83 15.90 17.54
CA PRO A 60 -9.99 15.72 16.69
C PRO A 60 -11.02 14.78 17.33
N GLU A 61 -12.28 15.20 17.36
CA GLU A 61 -13.39 14.42 17.89
C GLU A 61 -13.58 13.14 17.07
N VAL A 62 -13.66 11.99 17.72
CA VAL A 62 -13.82 10.69 17.06
C VAL A 62 -15.25 10.18 17.21
N THR A 63 -15.87 9.82 16.08
CA THR A 63 -17.16 9.13 16.02
C THR A 63 -17.00 7.79 15.31
N THR A 64 -17.86 6.82 15.61
CA THR A 64 -17.84 5.49 14.99
C THR A 64 -19.21 5.14 14.44
N THR A 65 -19.27 4.55 13.25
CA THR A 65 -20.52 4.03 12.67
C THR A 65 -20.25 2.81 11.80
N THR A 66 -21.23 1.94 11.65
CA THR A 66 -21.24 0.86 10.65
C THR A 66 -22.05 1.23 9.40
N ASP A 67 -22.63 2.44 9.36
CA ASP A 67 -23.34 2.98 8.21
C ASP A 67 -22.38 3.82 7.34
N LEU A 68 -22.14 3.33 6.13
CA LEU A 68 -21.23 3.99 5.18
C LEU A 68 -21.75 5.36 4.75
N ASP A 69 -23.06 5.54 4.60
CA ASP A 69 -23.64 6.78 4.12
C ASP A 69 -23.55 7.87 5.20
N GLU A 70 -23.81 7.50 6.46
CA GLU A 70 -23.58 8.37 7.61
C GLU A 70 -22.11 8.79 7.71
N ALA A 71 -21.19 7.84 7.55
CA ALA A 71 -19.75 8.12 7.61
C ALA A 71 -19.33 9.13 6.54
N LEU A 72 -19.86 9.04 5.32
CA LEU A 72 -19.47 9.87 4.19
C LEU A 72 -20.05 11.29 4.21
N ARG A 73 -21.26 11.50 4.75
CA ARG A 73 -21.91 12.84 4.73
C ARG A 73 -21.02 13.92 5.36
N GLY A 74 -20.77 15.00 4.62
CA GLY A 74 -19.97 16.14 5.07
C GLY A 74 -18.47 15.87 5.22
N ALA A 75 -17.95 14.76 4.68
CA ALA A 75 -16.51 14.50 4.64
C ALA A 75 -15.80 15.50 3.71
N GLY A 76 -14.68 16.07 4.15
CA GLY A 76 -13.75 16.81 3.28
C GLY A 76 -12.65 15.90 2.72
N PHE A 77 -12.27 14.88 3.50
CA PHE A 77 -11.39 13.80 3.07
C PHE A 77 -11.99 12.44 3.44
N VAL A 78 -11.72 11.45 2.61
CA VAL A 78 -11.99 10.03 2.87
C VAL A 78 -10.66 9.27 2.78
N PHE A 79 -10.22 8.66 3.87
CA PHE A 79 -9.06 7.77 3.90
C PHE A 79 -9.55 6.32 3.81
N SER A 80 -9.27 5.63 2.71
CA SER A 80 -9.66 4.23 2.53
C SER A 80 -8.53 3.31 2.95
N ALA A 81 -8.76 2.49 3.98
CA ALA A 81 -7.84 1.47 4.47
C ALA A 81 -8.55 0.13 4.75
N ILE A 82 -9.58 -0.17 3.96
CA ILE A 82 -10.32 -1.43 4.06
C ILE A 82 -9.45 -2.63 3.64
N ARG A 83 -9.80 -3.81 4.17
CA ARG A 83 -9.29 -5.10 3.71
C ARG A 83 -10.45 -6.08 3.53
N VAL A 84 -10.89 -6.26 2.29
CA VAL A 84 -11.99 -7.19 1.98
C VAL A 84 -11.54 -8.63 2.23
N GLY A 85 -12.22 -9.30 3.17
CA GLY A 85 -11.87 -10.64 3.66
C GLY A 85 -10.95 -10.66 4.89
N GLY A 86 -10.51 -9.50 5.41
CA GLY A 86 -9.69 -9.45 6.62
C GLY A 86 -8.34 -10.19 6.49
N LEU A 87 -7.70 -10.47 7.64
CA LEU A 87 -6.43 -11.19 7.67
C LEU A 87 -6.59 -12.69 7.40
N GLU A 88 -7.76 -13.25 7.70
CA GLU A 88 -8.12 -14.61 7.28
C GLU A 88 -8.11 -14.73 5.75
N GLY A 89 -8.71 -13.75 5.07
CA GLY A 89 -8.67 -13.65 3.61
C GLY A 89 -7.24 -13.63 3.08
N ARG A 90 -6.36 -12.84 3.71
CA ARG A 90 -4.93 -12.81 3.37
C ARG A 90 -4.22 -14.15 3.62
N ALA A 91 -4.50 -14.82 4.74
CA ALA A 91 -3.92 -16.13 5.03
C ALA A 91 -4.32 -17.16 3.96
N ASN A 92 -5.58 -17.10 3.52
CA ASN A 92 -6.08 -17.91 2.40
C ASN A 92 -5.45 -17.52 1.06
N ASP A 93 -5.24 -16.22 0.80
CA ASP A 93 -4.56 -15.72 -0.40
C ASP A 93 -3.18 -16.37 -0.57
N GLU A 94 -2.40 -16.37 0.51
CA GLU A 94 -1.06 -16.91 0.57
C GLU A 94 -1.08 -18.45 0.49
N ARG A 95 -1.93 -19.12 1.28
CA ARG A 95 -2.01 -20.59 1.34
C ARG A 95 -2.40 -21.23 0.01
N VAL A 96 -3.41 -20.69 -0.69
CA VAL A 96 -3.87 -21.25 -1.98
C VAL A 96 -2.79 -21.09 -3.05
N ALA A 97 -2.07 -19.97 -3.07
CA ALA A 97 -0.96 -19.76 -4.00
C ALA A 97 0.16 -20.78 -3.77
N PHE A 98 0.60 -20.95 -2.51
CA PHE A 98 1.66 -21.90 -2.18
C PHE A 98 1.28 -23.36 -2.47
N ALA A 99 0.00 -23.73 -2.27
CA ALA A 99 -0.50 -25.05 -2.62
C ALA A 99 -0.38 -25.37 -4.13
N GLU A 100 -0.37 -24.34 -4.98
CA GLU A 100 -0.17 -24.45 -6.42
C GLU A 100 1.30 -24.23 -6.85
N GLY A 101 2.22 -24.13 -5.90
CA GLY A 101 3.66 -23.96 -6.16
C GLY A 101 4.07 -22.56 -6.65
N VAL A 102 3.19 -21.56 -6.49
CA VAL A 102 3.48 -20.16 -6.85
C VAL A 102 3.53 -19.27 -5.61
N LEU A 103 3.99 -18.04 -5.78
CA LEU A 103 4.19 -17.11 -4.67
C LEU A 103 2.86 -16.73 -3.98
N GLY A 104 2.78 -17.01 -2.68
CA GLY A 104 1.77 -16.46 -1.79
C GLY A 104 2.22 -15.13 -1.17
N GLN A 105 1.66 -14.02 -1.65
CA GLN A 105 1.96 -12.68 -1.14
C GLN A 105 0.68 -11.81 -1.18
N GLU A 106 0.56 -10.85 -0.27
CA GLU A 106 -0.64 -10.02 -0.07
C GLU A 106 -1.09 -9.23 -1.31
N THR A 107 -0.15 -8.69 -2.08
CA THR A 107 -0.35 -7.66 -3.11
C THR A 107 0.30 -7.98 -4.45
N VAL A 108 1.18 -8.97 -4.48
CA VAL A 108 1.97 -9.39 -5.65
C VAL A 108 1.60 -10.82 -6.01
N GLY A 109 1.57 -11.13 -7.31
CA GLY A 109 1.31 -12.49 -7.78
C GLY A 109 -0.13 -12.94 -7.53
N ALA A 110 -0.30 -14.25 -7.33
CA ALA A 110 -1.62 -14.87 -7.22
C ALA A 110 -2.45 -14.30 -6.06
N GLY A 111 -1.85 -14.12 -4.88
CA GLY A 111 -2.54 -13.55 -3.73
C GLY A 111 -2.99 -12.10 -3.97
N GLY A 112 -2.13 -11.28 -4.60
CA GLY A 112 -2.49 -9.91 -5.00
C GLY A 112 -3.67 -9.83 -5.97
N ILE A 113 -3.70 -10.73 -6.97
CA ILE A 113 -4.81 -10.83 -7.92
C ILE A 113 -6.11 -11.25 -7.23
N ALA A 114 -6.06 -12.29 -6.40
CA ALA A 114 -7.23 -12.75 -5.64
C ALA A 114 -7.78 -11.64 -4.73
N TYR A 115 -6.90 -10.93 -4.05
CA TYR A 115 -7.26 -9.79 -3.21
C TYR A 115 -7.86 -8.64 -4.02
N GLY A 116 -7.30 -8.33 -5.20
CA GLY A 116 -7.84 -7.38 -6.16
C GLY A 116 -9.25 -7.75 -6.64
N LEU A 117 -9.48 -9.01 -7.02
CA LEU A 117 -10.79 -9.51 -7.46
C LEU A 117 -11.87 -9.38 -6.39
N ARG A 118 -11.52 -9.48 -5.09
CA ARG A 118 -12.46 -9.22 -3.99
C ARG A 118 -12.69 -7.73 -3.76
N THR A 119 -11.64 -6.93 -3.89
CA THR A 119 -11.62 -5.54 -3.43
C THR A 119 -12.17 -4.56 -4.45
N VAL A 120 -11.90 -4.77 -5.74
CA VAL A 120 -12.33 -3.85 -6.81
C VAL A 120 -13.85 -3.61 -6.82
N PRO A 121 -14.74 -4.62 -6.74
CA PRO A 121 -16.18 -4.38 -6.69
C PRO A 121 -16.61 -3.52 -5.49
N VAL A 122 -16.03 -3.75 -4.31
CA VAL A 122 -16.31 -2.97 -3.10
C VAL A 122 -15.80 -1.54 -3.24
N ALA A 123 -14.59 -1.35 -3.74
CA ALA A 123 -13.99 -0.03 -3.95
C ALA A 123 -14.78 0.82 -4.96
N VAL A 124 -15.28 0.19 -6.04
CA VAL A 124 -16.19 0.84 -7.00
C VAL A 124 -17.49 1.28 -6.33
N GLY A 125 -18.08 0.43 -5.48
CA GLY A 125 -19.26 0.80 -4.70
C GLY A 125 -19.03 1.99 -3.77
N ILE A 126 -17.89 2.00 -3.07
CA ILE A 126 -17.45 3.13 -2.24
C ILE A 126 -17.28 4.39 -3.08
N ALA A 127 -16.57 4.32 -4.21
CA ALA A 127 -16.31 5.48 -5.05
C ALA A 127 -17.61 6.13 -5.57
N ARG A 128 -18.62 5.33 -5.93
CA ARG A 128 -19.95 5.81 -6.30
C ARG A 128 -20.67 6.51 -5.14
N LYS A 129 -20.58 5.95 -3.93
CA LYS A 129 -21.18 6.56 -2.73
C LYS A 129 -20.47 7.87 -2.35
N VAL A 130 -19.14 7.93 -2.45
CA VAL A 130 -18.39 9.18 -2.26
C VAL A 130 -18.86 10.23 -3.27
N ALA A 131 -18.93 9.88 -4.56
CA ALA A 131 -19.39 10.80 -5.60
C ALA A 131 -20.81 11.33 -5.34
N ALA A 132 -21.70 10.52 -4.74
CA ALA A 132 -23.08 10.91 -4.45
C ALA A 132 -23.25 11.70 -3.13
N LEU A 133 -22.53 11.33 -2.08
CA LEU A 133 -22.76 11.82 -0.71
C LEU A 133 -21.73 12.83 -0.23
N ALA A 134 -20.56 12.85 -0.87
CA ALA A 134 -19.45 13.75 -0.56
C ALA A 134 -18.74 14.18 -1.87
N PRO A 135 -19.47 14.87 -2.78
CA PRO A 135 -18.99 15.17 -4.13
C PRO A 135 -17.77 16.08 -4.17
N ASP A 136 -17.42 16.77 -3.08
CA ASP A 136 -16.23 17.62 -2.98
C ASP A 136 -15.08 16.96 -2.21
N ALA A 137 -15.29 15.76 -1.65
CA ALA A 137 -14.27 15.09 -0.86
C ALA A 137 -13.11 14.59 -1.73
N TRP A 138 -11.91 14.67 -1.18
CA TRP A 138 -10.74 13.98 -1.71
C TRP A 138 -10.63 12.60 -1.09
N VAL A 139 -10.31 11.59 -1.89
CA VAL A 139 -10.10 10.22 -1.44
C VAL A 139 -8.61 9.90 -1.43
N ILE A 140 -8.09 9.57 -0.27
CA ILE A 140 -6.75 9.04 -0.08
C ILE A 140 -6.87 7.53 0.02
N ASN A 141 -6.50 6.82 -1.04
CA ASN A 141 -6.56 5.38 -1.09
C ASN A 141 -5.27 4.75 -0.53
N PHE A 142 -5.39 4.06 0.59
CA PHE A 142 -4.35 3.18 1.14
C PHE A 142 -4.77 1.70 1.12
N THR A 143 -5.92 1.41 0.52
CA THR A 143 -6.39 0.03 0.33
C THR A 143 -5.59 -0.61 -0.80
N ASN A 144 -4.88 -1.68 -0.44
CA ASN A 144 -4.19 -2.52 -1.41
C ASN A 144 -5.15 -3.41 -2.23
N PRO A 145 -4.73 -3.90 -3.42
CA PRO A 145 -3.55 -3.47 -4.17
C PRO A 145 -3.71 -2.02 -4.67
N ALA A 146 -2.86 -1.09 -4.22
CA ALA A 146 -3.22 0.33 -4.19
C ALA A 146 -3.34 0.94 -5.58
N GLY A 147 -2.46 0.58 -6.51
CA GLY A 147 -2.54 1.03 -7.91
C GLY A 147 -3.85 0.60 -8.59
N LEU A 148 -4.17 -0.70 -8.51
CA LEU A 148 -5.38 -1.29 -9.09
C LEU A 148 -6.67 -0.72 -8.49
N VAL A 149 -6.73 -0.59 -7.16
CA VAL A 149 -7.91 -0.04 -6.46
C VAL A 149 -8.09 1.44 -6.78
N THR A 150 -7.00 2.22 -6.80
CA THR A 150 -7.04 3.63 -7.20
C THR A 150 -7.54 3.77 -8.64
N GLU A 151 -7.08 2.92 -9.56
CA GLU A 151 -7.56 2.93 -10.95
C GLU A 151 -9.06 2.67 -11.04
N ALA A 152 -9.55 1.66 -10.33
CA ALA A 152 -10.97 1.35 -10.29
C ALA A 152 -11.81 2.53 -9.76
N MET A 153 -11.36 3.18 -8.69
CA MET A 153 -12.04 4.32 -8.08
C MET A 153 -11.98 5.58 -8.96
N SER A 154 -10.88 5.79 -9.70
CA SER A 154 -10.65 6.99 -10.52
C SER A 154 -11.67 7.14 -11.65
N ARG A 155 -12.26 6.02 -12.12
CA ARG A 155 -13.36 6.04 -13.11
C ARG A 155 -14.62 6.75 -12.62
N HIS A 156 -14.76 6.91 -11.30
CA HIS A 156 -15.91 7.56 -10.66
C HIS A 156 -15.55 8.87 -9.98
N LEU A 157 -14.32 9.02 -9.50
CA LEU A 157 -13.86 10.18 -8.73
C LEU A 157 -12.91 11.10 -9.52
N GLY A 158 -12.48 10.69 -10.71
CA GLY A 158 -11.47 11.38 -11.50
C GLY A 158 -10.17 11.52 -10.71
N ASP A 159 -9.59 12.71 -10.74
CA ASP A 159 -8.31 13.01 -10.10
C ASP A 159 -8.44 13.23 -8.58
N ARG A 160 -9.66 13.18 -8.02
CA ARG A 160 -9.90 13.32 -6.58
C ARG A 160 -9.58 12.07 -5.77
N VAL A 161 -9.25 10.95 -6.41
CA VAL A 161 -8.71 9.77 -5.73
C VAL A 161 -7.22 9.65 -6.00
N ILE A 162 -6.44 9.61 -4.93
CA ILE A 162 -4.99 9.53 -4.96
C ILE A 162 -4.59 8.33 -4.10
N GLY A 163 -3.88 7.38 -4.70
CA GLY A 163 -3.34 6.25 -3.94
C GLY A 163 -2.01 6.61 -3.29
N ILE A 164 -1.76 6.10 -2.10
CA ILE A 164 -0.51 6.32 -1.36
C ILE A 164 0.17 5.00 -1.00
N CYS A 165 1.49 5.02 -0.92
CA CYS A 165 2.34 3.95 -0.43
C CYS A 165 3.53 4.58 0.31
N ASP A 166 4.03 3.95 1.36
CA ASP A 166 5.19 4.44 2.11
C ASP A 166 6.53 3.90 1.61
N SER A 167 6.55 2.77 0.90
CA SER A 167 7.80 2.12 0.48
C SER A 167 8.69 2.99 -0.43
N PRO A 168 8.21 3.68 -1.48
CA PRO A 168 9.07 4.49 -2.34
C PRO A 168 9.76 5.66 -1.61
N VAL A 169 9.03 6.32 -0.70
CA VAL A 169 9.57 7.41 0.11
C VAL A 169 10.59 6.89 1.13
N GLY A 170 10.34 5.72 1.73
CA GLY A 170 11.29 5.04 2.59
C GLY A 170 12.60 4.71 1.87
N LEU A 171 12.51 4.11 0.69
CA LEU A 171 13.64 3.79 -0.17
C LEU A 171 14.49 5.03 -0.50
N GLY A 172 13.87 6.10 -1.01
CA GLY A 172 14.60 7.32 -1.36
C GLY A 172 15.28 7.98 -0.15
N ARG A 173 14.64 7.94 1.04
CA ARG A 173 15.24 8.43 2.29
C ARG A 173 16.46 7.62 2.72
N ARG A 174 16.39 6.28 2.63
CA ARG A 174 17.55 5.39 2.92
C ARG A 174 18.71 5.70 1.99
N ILE A 175 18.48 5.78 0.68
CA ILE A 175 19.49 6.12 -0.32
C ILE A 175 20.14 7.47 -0.01
N ALA A 176 19.36 8.52 0.27
CA ALA A 176 19.88 9.83 0.61
C ALA A 176 20.79 9.80 1.85
N ARG A 177 20.36 9.12 2.93
CA ARG A 177 21.15 9.00 4.17
C ARG A 177 22.47 8.26 3.97
N VAL A 178 22.47 7.14 3.25
CA VAL A 178 23.69 6.37 2.92
C VAL A 178 24.68 7.26 2.16
N LEU A 179 24.18 8.15 1.31
CA LEU A 179 24.99 9.12 0.59
C LEU A 179 25.40 10.34 1.45
N GLY A 180 25.03 10.40 2.72
CA GLY A 180 25.31 11.53 3.61
C GLY A 180 24.53 12.81 3.25
N ALA A 181 23.43 12.68 2.49
CA ALA A 181 22.58 13.79 2.09
C ALA A 181 21.36 13.90 3.02
N ASP A 182 20.85 15.13 3.17
CA ASP A 182 19.57 15.38 3.83
C ASP A 182 18.42 14.92 2.91
N PRO A 183 17.59 13.94 3.33
CA PRO A 183 16.46 13.48 2.52
C PRO A 183 15.43 14.57 2.20
N ALA A 184 15.33 15.63 3.00
CA ALA A 184 14.42 16.75 2.73
C ALA A 184 14.85 17.61 1.52
N ARG A 185 16.14 17.53 1.15
CA ARG A 185 16.72 18.24 0.00
C ARG A 185 16.88 17.36 -1.24
N ALA A 186 16.56 16.07 -1.13
CA ALA A 186 16.72 15.10 -2.19
C ALA A 186 15.49 15.04 -3.09
N TRP A 187 15.71 15.16 -4.40
CA TRP A 187 14.73 14.82 -5.42
C TRP A 187 14.92 13.36 -5.83
N ILE A 188 13.88 12.55 -5.64
CA ILE A 188 13.90 11.12 -5.94
C ILE A 188 13.25 10.92 -7.31
N ASP A 189 14.03 10.51 -8.31
CA ASP A 189 13.48 10.05 -9.59
C ASP A 189 13.03 8.60 -9.43
N TYR A 190 11.73 8.43 -9.21
CA TYR A 190 11.05 7.14 -9.05
C TYR A 190 10.02 6.95 -10.17
N ALA A 191 9.92 5.75 -10.71
CA ALA A 191 8.88 5.45 -11.69
C ALA A 191 8.48 3.97 -11.66
N GLY A 192 7.19 3.71 -11.86
CA GLY A 192 6.66 2.36 -11.98
C GLY A 192 5.15 2.29 -11.74
N LEU A 193 4.70 1.13 -11.27
CA LEU A 193 3.39 0.92 -10.65
C LEU A 193 3.59 0.78 -9.12
N ASN A 194 2.50 0.84 -8.36
CA ASN A 194 2.55 0.51 -6.94
C ASN A 194 3.21 -0.86 -6.69
N HIS A 195 4.18 -0.93 -5.78
CA HIS A 195 4.96 -2.15 -5.47
C HIS A 195 5.75 -2.72 -6.67
N LEU A 196 5.93 -1.93 -7.74
CA LEU A 196 6.67 -2.29 -8.93
C LEU A 196 7.29 -1.04 -9.57
N GLY A 197 8.27 -0.46 -8.89
CA GLY A 197 8.97 0.73 -9.36
C GLY A 197 10.41 0.81 -8.87
N TRP A 198 11.17 1.71 -9.49
CA TRP A 198 12.62 1.84 -9.30
C TRP A 198 13.00 3.29 -9.01
N VAL A 199 13.96 3.48 -8.11
CA VAL A 199 14.73 4.73 -8.03
C VAL A 199 15.80 4.70 -9.11
N ARG A 200 15.74 5.66 -10.02
CA ARG A 200 16.61 5.77 -11.21
C ARG A 200 17.51 7.00 -11.18
N GLY A 201 17.30 7.86 -10.19
CA GLY A 201 18.15 9.00 -9.91
C GLY A 201 17.85 9.54 -8.51
N LEU A 202 18.85 10.15 -7.88
CA LEU A 202 18.71 10.87 -6.63
C LEU A 202 19.45 12.20 -6.75
N ARG A 203 18.72 13.27 -7.05
CA ARG A 203 19.32 14.59 -7.25
C ARG A 203 19.36 15.36 -5.93
N VAL A 204 20.55 15.80 -5.53
CA VAL A 204 20.78 16.65 -4.37
C VAL A 204 21.56 17.87 -4.85
N ASP A 205 21.04 19.07 -4.58
CA ASP A 205 21.64 20.34 -5.02
C ASP A 205 21.97 20.37 -6.53
N GLY A 206 21.04 19.85 -7.33
CA GLY A 206 21.14 19.81 -8.79
C GLY A 206 22.07 18.74 -9.35
N ARG A 207 22.68 17.88 -8.52
CA ARG A 207 23.57 16.79 -8.96
C ARG A 207 22.95 15.42 -8.66
N ASP A 208 22.91 14.55 -9.66
CA ASP A 208 22.52 13.15 -9.45
C ASP A 208 23.61 12.38 -8.71
N GLN A 209 23.25 11.78 -7.58
CA GLN A 209 24.13 11.03 -6.70
C GLN A 209 23.99 9.52 -6.87
N LEU A 210 23.00 9.03 -7.64
CA LEU A 210 22.83 7.59 -7.83
C LEU A 210 24.06 6.91 -8.44
N PRO A 211 24.77 7.50 -9.44
CA PRO A 211 26.00 6.89 -9.97
C PRO A 211 27.07 6.66 -8.91
N ARG A 212 27.17 7.57 -7.90
CA ARG A 212 28.12 7.42 -6.80
C ARG A 212 27.74 6.25 -5.88
N LEU A 213 26.45 6.07 -5.60
CA LEU A 213 25.96 4.91 -4.85
C LEU A 213 26.32 3.62 -5.58
N LEU A 214 25.98 3.53 -6.87
CA LEU A 214 26.17 2.30 -7.65
C LEU A 214 27.66 1.93 -7.82
N ALA A 215 28.56 2.91 -7.85
CA ALA A 215 30.00 2.67 -7.97
C ALA A 215 30.65 2.08 -6.70
N ASP A 216 29.99 2.16 -5.53
CA ASP A 216 30.58 1.79 -4.24
C ASP A 216 29.89 0.54 -3.64
N PRO A 217 30.55 -0.64 -3.66
CA PRO A 217 30.03 -1.86 -3.03
C PRO A 217 29.74 -1.73 -1.54
N GLY A 218 30.52 -0.92 -0.81
CA GLY A 218 30.37 -0.72 0.62
C GLY A 218 29.11 0.07 0.94
N LEU A 219 28.85 1.15 0.19
CA LEU A 219 27.59 1.90 0.30
C LEU A 219 26.38 1.06 -0.11
N LEU A 220 26.51 0.23 -1.15
CA LEU A 220 25.44 -0.69 -1.52
C LEU A 220 25.15 -1.69 -0.39
N GLY A 221 26.17 -2.27 0.23
CA GLY A 221 25.98 -3.21 1.34
C GLY A 221 25.42 -2.60 2.63
N SER A 222 25.41 -1.27 2.78
CA SER A 222 25.09 -0.62 4.06
C SER A 222 23.60 -0.39 4.30
N PHE A 223 22.70 -0.70 3.37
CA PHE A 223 21.25 -0.49 3.54
C PHE A 223 20.39 -1.66 3.04
N GLU A 224 19.10 -1.62 3.40
CA GLU A 224 18.15 -2.73 3.21
C GLU A 224 18.13 -3.27 1.78
N GLU A 225 17.89 -2.42 0.77
CA GLU A 225 17.75 -2.90 -0.61
C GLU A 225 19.07 -3.38 -1.20
N GLY A 226 20.20 -2.78 -0.85
CA GLY A 226 21.48 -3.26 -1.34
C GLY A 226 21.89 -4.61 -0.73
N ARG A 227 21.48 -4.90 0.51
CA ARG A 227 21.57 -6.26 1.08
C ARG A 227 20.57 -7.23 0.43
N LEU A 228 19.35 -6.77 0.17
CA LEU A 228 18.26 -7.60 -0.36
C LEU A 228 18.50 -8.03 -1.82
N PHE A 229 19.00 -7.12 -2.67
CA PHE A 229 19.21 -7.38 -4.11
C PHE A 229 20.65 -7.75 -4.45
N GLY A 230 21.62 -7.39 -3.61
CA GLY A 230 23.04 -7.58 -3.87
C GLY A 230 23.63 -6.49 -4.78
N ALA A 231 24.86 -6.07 -4.48
CA ALA A 231 25.51 -4.94 -5.14
C ALA A 231 25.68 -5.14 -6.66
N ASP A 232 26.04 -6.35 -7.11
CA ASP A 232 26.28 -6.65 -8.53
C ASP A 232 24.99 -6.55 -9.36
N TRP A 233 23.85 -6.95 -8.79
CA TRP A 233 22.57 -6.84 -9.47
C TRP A 233 22.13 -5.38 -9.57
N LEU A 234 22.25 -4.60 -8.49
CA LEU A 234 21.92 -3.16 -8.51
C LEU A 234 22.76 -2.40 -9.54
N ARG A 235 24.06 -2.70 -9.66
CA ARG A 235 24.93 -2.14 -10.71
C ARG A 235 24.49 -2.54 -12.11
N SER A 236 24.13 -3.81 -12.31
CA SER A 236 23.66 -4.32 -13.60
C SER A 236 22.37 -3.65 -14.05
N LEU A 237 21.47 -3.33 -13.11
CA LEU A 237 20.24 -2.59 -13.39
C LEU A 237 20.46 -1.10 -13.65
N GLY A 238 21.49 -0.51 -13.04
CA GLY A 238 21.68 0.95 -13.04
C GLY A 238 20.64 1.70 -12.23
N ALA A 239 19.90 1.01 -11.35
CA ALA A 239 18.78 1.54 -10.57
C ALA A 239 18.62 0.76 -9.26
N VAL A 240 17.91 1.34 -8.28
CA VAL A 240 17.56 0.66 -7.04
C VAL A 240 16.07 0.29 -7.05
N PRO A 241 15.71 -1.00 -7.11
CA PRO A 241 14.33 -1.46 -7.09
C PRO A 241 13.67 -1.20 -5.72
N ASN A 242 12.36 -0.97 -5.73
CA ASN A 242 11.53 -1.08 -4.53
C ASN A 242 11.58 -2.51 -3.94
N GLU A 243 11.47 -2.68 -2.62
CA GLU A 243 11.64 -3.99 -1.96
C GLU A 243 10.73 -5.11 -2.52
N TYR A 244 9.55 -4.77 -3.03
CA TYR A 244 8.61 -5.74 -3.61
C TYR A 244 9.14 -6.37 -4.91
N LEU A 245 10.09 -5.75 -5.59
CA LEU A 245 10.77 -6.32 -6.76
C LEU A 245 11.61 -7.56 -6.42
N HIS A 246 11.92 -7.81 -5.14
CA HIS A 246 12.53 -9.07 -4.73
C HIS A 246 11.64 -10.27 -5.06
N TYR A 247 10.31 -10.12 -4.93
CA TYR A 247 9.36 -11.17 -5.31
C TYR A 247 9.32 -11.46 -6.81
N TYR A 248 9.78 -10.53 -7.65
CA TYR A 248 9.87 -10.70 -9.09
C TYR A 248 11.22 -11.27 -9.51
N TYR A 249 12.31 -10.69 -9.01
CA TYR A 249 13.67 -11.07 -9.40
C TYR A 249 14.14 -12.38 -8.75
N PHE A 250 13.71 -12.66 -7.53
CA PHE A 250 14.08 -13.86 -6.77
C PHE A 250 12.84 -14.70 -6.43
N HIS A 251 11.90 -14.81 -7.37
CA HIS A 251 10.62 -15.45 -7.14
C HIS A 251 10.76 -16.94 -6.78
N ARG A 252 11.72 -17.66 -7.38
CA ARG A 252 11.94 -19.08 -7.10
C ARG A 252 12.42 -19.28 -5.67
N GLU A 253 13.33 -18.42 -5.24
CA GLU A 253 13.89 -18.37 -3.90
C GLU A 253 12.80 -18.02 -2.89
N ALA A 254 11.99 -17.00 -3.17
CA ALA A 254 10.87 -16.59 -2.32
C ALA A 254 9.81 -17.70 -2.16
N VAL A 255 9.46 -18.43 -3.23
CA VAL A 255 8.55 -19.59 -3.14
C VAL A 255 9.19 -20.72 -2.32
N ARG A 256 10.50 -20.96 -2.47
CA ARG A 256 11.21 -22.02 -1.75
C ARG A 256 11.46 -21.69 -0.28
N ALA A 257 11.56 -20.41 0.09
CA ALA A 257 11.74 -19.99 1.47
C ALA A 257 10.51 -20.38 2.32
N HIS A 258 9.32 -20.32 1.71
CA HIS A 258 8.06 -20.70 2.36
C HIS A 258 7.85 -22.23 2.38
N ARG A 259 8.68 -22.97 3.11
CA ARG A 259 8.59 -24.44 3.24
C ARG A 259 7.92 -24.92 4.51
N THR A 260 8.06 -24.19 5.61
CA THR A 260 7.61 -24.63 6.94
C THR A 260 7.21 -23.43 7.80
N GLY A 261 5.99 -23.42 8.32
CA GLY A 261 5.50 -22.37 9.23
C GLY A 261 4.20 -21.71 8.76
N PRO A 262 3.58 -20.89 9.62
CA PRO A 262 2.40 -20.12 9.24
C PRO A 262 2.77 -19.06 8.20
N THR A 263 1.87 -18.79 7.25
CA THR A 263 2.05 -17.65 6.33
C THR A 263 2.03 -16.33 7.10
N ARG A 264 2.56 -15.25 6.49
CA ARG A 264 2.53 -13.91 7.11
C ARG A 264 1.10 -13.47 7.48
N GLY A 265 0.13 -13.77 6.62
CA GLY A 265 -1.28 -13.53 6.85
C GLY A 265 -1.81 -14.30 8.06
N ALA A 266 -1.46 -15.57 8.21
CA ALA A 266 -1.84 -16.39 9.37
C ALA A 266 -1.20 -15.87 10.67
N PHE A 267 0.10 -15.56 10.67
CA PHE A 267 0.76 -14.97 11.82
C PHE A 267 0.08 -13.65 12.27
N LEU A 268 -0.16 -12.74 11.32
CA LEU A 268 -0.79 -11.46 11.62
C LEU A 268 -2.24 -11.64 12.09
N HIS A 269 -2.96 -12.60 11.52
CA HIS A 269 -4.32 -12.93 11.92
C HIS A 269 -4.36 -13.29 13.40
N ASP A 270 -3.53 -14.25 13.83
CA ASP A 270 -3.52 -14.74 15.20
C ASP A 270 -3.04 -13.67 16.18
N GLN A 271 -1.97 -12.96 15.82
CA GLN A 271 -1.44 -11.83 16.60
C GLN A 271 -2.52 -10.77 16.86
N GLN A 272 -3.18 -10.30 15.80
CA GLN A 272 -4.17 -9.22 15.90
C GLN A 272 -5.48 -9.70 16.53
N ALA A 273 -5.90 -10.95 16.29
CA ALA A 273 -7.04 -11.54 16.98
C ALA A 273 -6.84 -11.51 18.49
N GLY A 274 -5.63 -11.85 18.96
CA GLY A 274 -5.25 -11.73 20.37
C GLY A 274 -5.34 -10.29 20.91
N PHE A 275 -4.95 -9.29 20.12
CA PHE A 275 -5.13 -7.88 20.48
C PHE A 275 -6.61 -7.51 20.62
N TYR A 276 -7.42 -7.77 19.58
CA TYR A 276 -8.83 -7.39 19.55
C TYR A 276 -9.64 -8.12 20.63
N ALA A 277 -9.26 -9.35 21.01
CA ALA A 277 -9.91 -10.08 22.09
C ALA A 277 -9.58 -9.53 23.48
N ARG A 278 -8.34 -9.09 23.73
CA ARG A 278 -7.95 -8.55 25.05
C ARG A 278 -8.46 -7.13 25.26
N VAL A 279 -8.44 -6.31 24.22
CA VAL A 279 -8.85 -4.90 24.32
C VAL A 279 -10.36 -4.70 24.48
N THR A 280 -11.17 -5.77 24.58
CA THR A 280 -12.58 -5.65 25.01
C THR A 280 -12.72 -5.48 26.52
N ASP A 281 -11.71 -5.89 27.30
CA ASP A 281 -11.69 -5.70 28.75
C ASP A 281 -11.45 -4.21 29.09
N PRO A 282 -12.40 -3.51 29.77
CA PRO A 282 -12.27 -2.10 30.15
C PRO A 282 -11.00 -1.75 30.93
N ASP A 283 -10.43 -2.71 31.67
CA ASP A 283 -9.25 -2.49 32.50
C ASP A 283 -7.93 -2.67 31.71
N THR A 284 -8.00 -3.21 30.48
CA THR A 284 -6.82 -3.34 29.62
C THR A 284 -6.34 -1.95 29.15
N PRO A 285 -5.04 -1.59 29.36
CA PRO A 285 -4.46 -0.37 28.82
C PRO A 285 -4.30 -0.49 27.29
N ALA A 286 -5.35 -0.08 26.56
CA ALA A 286 -5.50 -0.31 25.13
C ALA A 286 -4.32 0.20 24.30
N LEU A 287 -3.81 1.41 24.61
CA LEU A 287 -2.70 2.03 23.89
C LEU A 287 -1.37 1.28 24.10
N GLU A 288 -1.06 0.87 25.33
CA GLU A 288 0.16 0.11 25.64
C GLU A 288 0.13 -1.26 24.97
N LEU A 289 -1.01 -1.94 25.04
CA LEU A 289 -1.18 -3.23 24.35
C LEU A 289 -1.02 -3.07 22.83
N TRP A 290 -1.64 -2.05 22.25
CA TRP A 290 -1.50 -1.75 20.82
C TRP A 290 -0.04 -1.47 20.43
N ASN A 291 0.68 -0.64 21.19
CA ASN A 291 2.08 -0.31 20.95
C ASN A 291 2.97 -1.56 20.94
N ARG A 292 2.80 -2.44 21.93
CA ARG A 292 3.55 -3.70 22.02
C ARG A 292 3.24 -4.64 20.86
N THR A 293 1.96 -4.86 20.54
CA THR A 293 1.56 -5.72 19.42
C THR A 293 2.05 -5.16 18.08
N ARG A 294 2.03 -3.83 17.91
CA ARG A 294 2.59 -3.19 16.72
C ARG A 294 4.10 -3.37 16.61
N ALA A 295 4.86 -3.23 17.71
CA ALA A 295 6.30 -3.41 17.67
C ALA A 295 6.70 -4.82 17.20
N GLU A 296 6.03 -5.85 17.72
CA GLU A 296 6.21 -7.25 17.27
C GLU A 296 5.87 -7.43 15.78
N ARG A 297 4.80 -6.77 15.32
CA ARG A 297 4.41 -6.79 13.90
C ARG A 297 5.54 -6.23 13.01
N GLU A 298 6.11 -5.08 13.36
CA GLU A 298 7.10 -4.41 12.51
C GLU A 298 8.45 -5.17 12.50
N ALA A 299 8.87 -5.72 13.64
CA ALA A 299 10.09 -6.54 13.73
C ALA A 299 10.09 -7.75 12.78
N THR A 300 8.92 -8.33 12.53
CA THR A 300 8.74 -9.55 11.73
C THR A 300 8.42 -9.29 10.25
N TYR A 301 8.33 -8.03 9.80
CA TYR A 301 8.05 -7.70 8.40
C TYR A 301 9.22 -8.07 7.48
N MET A 302 8.98 -8.75 6.35
CA MET A 302 10.00 -9.20 5.37
C MET A 302 11.14 -10.07 5.95
N ALA A 303 10.93 -10.72 7.09
CA ALA A 303 11.94 -11.54 7.74
C ALA A 303 12.43 -12.70 6.85
N GLU A 304 11.51 -13.47 6.26
CA GLU A 304 11.85 -14.61 5.37
C GLU A 304 12.68 -14.17 4.15
N ASN A 305 12.32 -13.03 3.54
CA ASN A 305 13.07 -12.45 2.42
C ASN A 305 14.49 -12.06 2.85
N ARG A 306 14.64 -11.45 4.03
CA ARG A 306 15.96 -11.09 4.57
C ARG A 306 16.79 -12.32 4.92
N GLU A 307 16.21 -13.34 5.53
CA GLU A 307 16.89 -14.60 5.82
C GLU A 307 17.39 -15.26 4.54
N THR A 308 16.54 -15.30 3.50
CA THR A 308 16.91 -15.84 2.18
C THR A 308 18.05 -15.04 1.54
N ALA A 309 18.04 -13.73 1.70
CA ALA A 309 19.09 -12.84 1.20
C ALA A 309 20.33 -12.75 2.13
N GLY A 310 20.33 -13.40 3.29
CA GLY A 310 21.39 -13.25 4.30
C GLY A 310 21.50 -11.83 4.89
N ALA A 311 20.43 -11.04 4.84
CA ALA A 311 20.40 -9.61 5.16
C ALA A 311 20.23 -9.25 6.65
N GLY A 312 20.13 -10.24 7.55
CA GLY A 312 20.03 -10.04 9.00
C GLY A 312 18.71 -9.43 9.49
N GLU A 313 18.70 -8.98 10.76
CA GLU A 313 17.58 -8.26 11.38
C GLU A 313 17.50 -6.79 10.92
N ARG A 314 16.35 -6.16 11.14
CA ARG A 314 16.08 -4.78 10.71
C ARG A 314 16.48 -3.78 11.80
N GLU A 315 17.14 -2.69 11.44
CA GLU A 315 17.51 -1.62 12.38
C GLU A 315 16.26 -0.80 12.80
N GLU A 316 16.26 -0.25 14.02
CA GLU A 316 15.11 0.51 14.55
C GLU A 316 14.71 1.71 13.69
N GLU A 317 15.66 2.36 13.03
CA GLU A 317 15.40 3.50 12.15
C GLU A 317 14.60 3.12 10.89
N ASP A 318 14.66 1.85 10.48
CA ASP A 318 13.93 1.28 9.34
C ASP A 318 12.55 0.73 9.73
N LEU A 319 12.23 0.63 11.03
CA LEU A 319 10.97 0.10 11.56
C LEU A 319 9.83 1.13 11.62
N SER A 320 10.06 2.38 11.23
CA SER A 320 9.05 3.43 11.34
C SER A 320 8.12 3.50 10.12
N GLY A 321 6.82 3.34 10.37
CA GLY A 321 5.77 3.60 9.38
C GLY A 321 5.87 5.01 8.79
N GLY A 322 5.42 5.15 7.54
CA GLY A 322 5.54 6.41 6.80
C GLY A 322 4.27 6.90 6.12
N TYR A 323 3.27 6.04 5.94
CA TYR A 323 2.10 6.37 5.13
C TYR A 323 1.21 7.41 5.82
N GLU A 324 1.18 7.46 7.16
CA GLU A 324 0.47 8.51 7.90
C GLU A 324 1.08 9.90 7.66
N LYS A 325 2.40 9.96 7.46
CA LYS A 325 3.10 11.21 7.11
C LYS A 325 2.78 11.62 5.68
N VAL A 326 2.74 10.67 4.74
CA VAL A 326 2.33 10.93 3.35
C VAL A 326 0.87 11.40 3.29
N ALA A 327 -0.03 10.73 4.02
CA ALA A 327 -1.44 11.10 4.09
C ALA A 327 -1.64 12.50 4.68
N LEU A 328 -0.95 12.81 5.79
CA LEU A 328 -1.04 14.14 6.41
C LEU A 328 -0.46 15.23 5.49
N ALA A 329 0.69 14.99 4.87
CA ALA A 329 1.28 15.94 3.91
C ALA A 329 0.35 16.18 2.71
N LEU A 330 -0.28 15.14 2.18
CA LEU A 330 -1.26 15.24 1.10
C LEU A 330 -2.49 16.06 1.53
N MET A 331 -3.05 15.78 2.72
CA MET A 331 -4.17 16.56 3.25
C MET A 331 -3.82 18.03 3.45
N ARG A 332 -2.63 18.33 3.99
CA ARG A 332 -2.14 19.71 4.17
C ARG A 332 -1.97 20.44 2.84
N ALA A 333 -1.35 19.79 1.86
CA ALA A 333 -1.15 20.36 0.54
C ALA A 333 -2.48 20.71 -0.14
N ILE A 334 -3.46 19.80 -0.07
CA ILE A 334 -4.78 20.02 -0.68
C ILE A 334 -5.60 21.05 0.10
N ALA A 335 -5.65 20.96 1.44
CA ALA A 335 -6.52 21.81 2.25
C ALA A 335 -5.99 23.24 2.44
N ARG A 336 -4.67 23.44 2.35
CA ARG A 336 -4.01 24.69 2.75
C ARG A 336 -3.03 25.24 1.72
N ASP A 337 -2.91 24.60 0.55
CA ASP A 337 -1.86 24.87 -0.45
C ASP A 337 -0.43 24.82 0.14
N GLU A 338 -0.20 24.01 1.18
CA GLU A 338 1.14 23.71 1.70
C GLU A 338 1.89 22.83 0.67
N ARG A 339 2.43 23.47 -0.38
CA ARG A 339 2.99 22.78 -1.53
C ARG A 339 4.11 21.82 -1.14
N THR A 340 4.06 20.62 -1.71
CA THR A 340 5.04 19.57 -1.43
C THR A 340 5.23 18.65 -2.64
N THR A 341 6.25 17.81 -2.58
CA THR A 341 6.47 16.72 -3.54
C THR A 341 6.26 15.38 -2.84
N LEU A 342 5.43 14.52 -3.42
CA LEU A 342 5.18 13.17 -2.92
C LEU A 342 5.24 12.17 -4.07
N ILE A 343 5.70 10.94 -3.81
CA ILE A 343 5.53 9.82 -4.75
C ILE A 343 4.15 9.23 -4.51
N LEU A 344 3.28 9.26 -5.53
CA LEU A 344 1.85 8.96 -5.41
C LEU A 344 1.38 8.08 -6.56
N ASN A 345 0.29 7.35 -6.31
CA ASN A 345 -0.44 6.62 -7.33
C ASN A 345 -1.49 7.53 -7.96
N VAL A 346 -1.25 7.94 -9.20
CA VAL A 346 -2.08 8.88 -9.97
C VAL A 346 -2.28 8.38 -11.39
N ARG A 347 -3.26 8.95 -12.11
CA ARG A 347 -3.46 8.65 -13.54
C ARG A 347 -2.23 9.04 -14.34
N ASN A 348 -1.84 8.16 -15.25
CA ASN A 348 -0.62 8.24 -16.05
C ASN A 348 -0.59 9.48 -16.93
N ARG A 349 -1.72 9.78 -17.60
CA ARG A 349 -1.82 10.78 -18.66
C ARG A 349 -0.81 10.51 -19.78
N SER A 350 0.37 11.11 -19.71
CA SER A 350 1.47 10.91 -20.65
C SER A 350 2.80 10.64 -19.97
N THR A 351 2.80 10.34 -18.66
CA THR A 351 4.01 10.26 -17.83
C THR A 351 4.88 9.07 -18.22
N LEU A 352 4.30 7.86 -18.27
CA LEU A 352 4.92 6.65 -18.78
C LEU A 352 4.35 6.32 -20.16
N GLY A 353 5.13 6.57 -21.21
CA GLY A 353 4.68 6.42 -22.60
C GLY A 353 4.31 4.99 -23.02
N ILE A 354 4.70 3.98 -22.25
CA ILE A 354 4.35 2.57 -22.48
C ILE A 354 2.92 2.21 -22.00
N LEU A 355 2.27 3.10 -21.25
CA LEU A 355 0.92 2.90 -20.70
C LEU A 355 -0.06 3.94 -21.26
N ASP A 356 -1.35 3.61 -21.26
CA ASP A 356 -2.40 4.55 -21.64
C ASP A 356 -2.61 5.65 -20.58
N ALA A 357 -3.42 6.66 -20.91
CA ALA A 357 -3.65 7.82 -20.05
C ALA A 357 -4.44 7.52 -18.76
N GLU A 358 -5.24 6.46 -18.76
CA GLU A 358 -6.13 6.07 -17.66
C GLU A 358 -5.44 5.16 -16.65
N ALA A 359 -4.37 4.48 -17.06
CA ALA A 359 -3.55 3.66 -16.18
C ALA A 359 -3.13 4.44 -14.93
N VAL A 360 -3.26 3.85 -13.75
CA VAL A 360 -2.60 4.41 -12.55
C VAL A 360 -1.14 3.96 -12.50
N VAL A 361 -0.26 4.92 -12.22
CA VAL A 361 1.22 4.79 -12.10
C VAL A 361 1.69 5.41 -10.78
N GLU A 362 2.85 4.98 -10.30
CA GLU A 362 3.47 5.47 -9.07
C GLU A 362 4.70 6.32 -9.40
N VAL A 363 4.57 7.65 -9.25
CA VAL A 363 5.57 8.63 -9.69
C VAL A 363 5.61 9.86 -8.76
N PRO A 364 6.71 10.63 -8.72
CA PRO A 364 6.76 11.92 -8.05
C PRO A 364 5.71 12.88 -8.60
N CYS A 365 5.05 13.59 -7.70
CA CYS A 365 4.00 14.54 -8.01
C CYS A 365 4.23 15.83 -7.24
N LEU A 366 4.01 16.97 -7.90
CA LEU A 366 3.81 18.25 -7.22
C LEU A 366 2.38 18.28 -6.68
N VAL A 367 2.22 18.60 -5.40
CA VAL A 367 0.92 18.58 -4.72
C VAL A 367 0.63 19.95 -4.15
N GLY A 368 -0.60 20.44 -4.37
CA GLY A 368 -1.13 21.67 -3.81
C GLY A 368 -2.65 21.62 -3.73
N ALA A 369 -3.31 22.79 -3.66
CA ALA A 369 -4.76 22.89 -3.48
C ALA A 369 -5.58 22.23 -4.61
N GLN A 370 -4.98 22.07 -5.80
CA GLN A 370 -5.62 21.44 -6.97
C GLN A 370 -5.36 19.93 -7.08
N GLY A 371 -4.75 19.32 -6.06
CA GLY A 371 -4.42 17.90 -6.03
C GLY A 371 -2.99 17.61 -6.48
N ALA A 372 -2.78 16.37 -6.93
CA ALA A 372 -1.47 15.87 -7.36
C ALA A 372 -1.28 16.00 -8.87
N HIS A 373 -0.15 16.58 -9.27
CA HIS A 373 0.26 16.72 -10.65
C HIS A 373 1.55 15.91 -10.87
N PRO A 374 1.51 14.80 -11.63
CA PRO A 374 2.71 14.02 -11.91
C PRO A 374 3.72 14.89 -12.65
N VAL A 375 4.99 14.75 -12.28
CA VAL A 375 6.10 15.41 -12.98
C VAL A 375 6.57 14.55 -14.14
N SER A 376 7.26 15.18 -15.10
CA SER A 376 7.94 14.44 -16.15
C SER A 376 9.04 13.56 -15.55
N VAL A 377 9.06 12.30 -15.99
CA VAL A 377 10.06 11.31 -15.62
C VAL A 377 10.71 10.76 -16.88
N ASP A 378 11.97 10.33 -16.78
CA ASP A 378 12.63 9.67 -17.92
C ASP A 378 11.90 8.36 -18.27
N PRO A 379 12.04 7.83 -19.50
CA PRO A 379 11.49 6.52 -19.85
C PRO A 379 12.02 5.39 -18.95
N LEU A 380 11.18 4.40 -18.65
CA LEU A 380 11.63 3.19 -17.97
C LEU A 380 12.61 2.41 -18.88
N PRO A 381 13.68 1.81 -18.32
CA PRO A 381 14.54 0.91 -19.09
C PRO A 381 13.76 -0.32 -19.56
N ASP A 382 14.17 -0.93 -20.68
CA ASP A 382 13.40 -1.99 -21.37
C ASP A 382 12.96 -3.14 -20.47
N HIS A 383 13.85 -3.60 -19.56
CA HIS A 383 13.53 -4.68 -18.62
C HIS A 383 12.38 -4.29 -17.66
N ALA A 384 12.36 -3.03 -17.21
CA ALA A 384 11.34 -2.50 -16.31
C ALA A 384 10.04 -2.24 -17.09
N ALA A 385 10.15 -1.70 -18.30
CA ALA A 385 9.02 -1.45 -19.18
C ALA A 385 8.26 -2.74 -19.52
N GLY A 386 8.98 -3.82 -19.89
CA GLY A 386 8.37 -5.12 -20.16
C GLY A 386 7.63 -5.69 -18.95
N LEU A 387 8.22 -5.59 -17.76
CA LEU A 387 7.61 -6.08 -16.53
C LEU A 387 6.37 -5.26 -16.13
N VAL A 388 6.45 -3.92 -16.23
CA VAL A 388 5.32 -3.01 -15.98
C VAL A 388 4.15 -3.31 -16.92
N CYS A 389 4.41 -3.50 -18.21
CA CYS A 389 3.38 -3.85 -19.18
C CYS A 389 2.72 -5.20 -18.88
N ALA A 390 3.49 -6.22 -18.48
CA ALA A 390 2.97 -7.53 -18.12
C ALA A 390 2.05 -7.46 -16.89
N VAL A 391 2.50 -6.81 -15.81
CA VAL A 391 1.68 -6.64 -14.60
C VAL A 391 0.45 -5.80 -14.90
N LYS A 392 0.57 -4.73 -15.70
CA LYS A 392 -0.58 -3.92 -16.08
C LYS A 392 -1.62 -4.68 -16.89
N ALA A 393 -1.19 -5.59 -17.75
CA ALA A 393 -2.10 -6.45 -18.51
C ALA A 393 -2.91 -7.36 -17.58
N ALA A 394 -2.30 -7.90 -16.53
CA ALA A 394 -2.99 -8.67 -15.49
C ALA A 394 -3.99 -7.80 -14.71
N ASP A 395 -3.59 -6.60 -14.27
CA ASP A 395 -4.48 -5.64 -13.59
C ASP A 395 -5.73 -5.31 -14.43
N ARG A 396 -5.55 -5.05 -15.74
CA ARG A 396 -6.68 -4.77 -16.64
C ARG A 396 -7.63 -5.96 -16.75
N ALA A 397 -7.12 -7.19 -16.74
CA ALA A 397 -7.95 -8.39 -16.72
C ALA A 397 -8.68 -8.56 -15.38
N VAL A 398 -8.08 -8.17 -14.24
CA VAL A 398 -8.79 -8.10 -12.94
C VAL A 398 -9.95 -7.09 -13.02
N LEU A 399 -9.71 -5.89 -13.56
CA LEU A 399 -10.75 -4.88 -13.74
C LEU A 399 -11.86 -5.35 -14.70
N ALA A 400 -11.51 -6.14 -15.73
CA ALA A 400 -12.48 -6.74 -16.63
C ALA A 400 -13.34 -7.80 -15.91
N ALA A 401 -12.71 -8.73 -15.20
CA ALA A 401 -13.39 -9.75 -14.42
C ALA A 401 -14.32 -9.16 -13.35
N ALA A 402 -13.85 -8.16 -12.59
CA ALA A 402 -14.64 -7.48 -11.58
C ALA A 402 -15.87 -6.75 -12.16
N ARG A 403 -15.77 -6.26 -13.41
CA ARG A 403 -16.88 -5.59 -14.10
C ARG A 403 -17.88 -6.56 -14.71
N SER A 404 -17.40 -7.65 -15.31
CA SER A 404 -18.25 -8.57 -16.08
C SER A 404 -18.70 -9.81 -15.31
N GLY A 405 -18.10 -10.08 -14.15
CA GLY A 405 -18.27 -11.36 -13.44
C GLY A 405 -17.72 -12.55 -14.21
N SER A 406 -16.84 -12.35 -15.19
CA SER A 406 -16.36 -13.45 -16.03
C SER A 406 -15.27 -14.25 -15.33
N ARG A 407 -15.52 -15.55 -15.12
CA ARG A 407 -14.46 -16.48 -14.69
C ARG A 407 -13.31 -16.53 -15.69
N ALA A 408 -13.59 -16.40 -17.00
CA ALA A 408 -12.56 -16.44 -18.03
C ALA A 408 -11.59 -15.25 -17.94
N GLU A 409 -12.09 -14.04 -17.69
CA GLU A 409 -11.23 -12.87 -17.46
C GLU A 409 -10.43 -13.00 -16.15
N ALA A 410 -11.00 -13.63 -15.11
CA ALA A 410 -10.23 -13.92 -13.89
C ALA A 410 -9.07 -14.89 -14.20
N VAL A 411 -9.32 -15.99 -14.93
CA VAL A 411 -8.26 -16.91 -15.37
C VAL A 411 -7.20 -16.19 -16.21
N ARG A 412 -7.64 -15.28 -17.10
CA ARG A 412 -6.74 -14.44 -17.90
C ARG A 412 -5.85 -13.56 -17.02
N ALA A 413 -6.40 -12.94 -15.97
CA ALA A 413 -5.63 -12.13 -15.04
C ALA A 413 -4.49 -12.92 -14.39
N PHE A 414 -4.80 -14.11 -13.86
CA PHE A 414 -3.78 -15.00 -13.31
C PHE A 414 -2.77 -15.43 -14.38
N ALA A 415 -3.23 -15.90 -15.54
CA ALA A 415 -2.36 -16.42 -16.59
C ALA A 415 -1.42 -15.38 -17.23
N LEU A 416 -1.79 -14.09 -17.19
CA LEU A 416 -0.95 -13.00 -17.72
C LEU A 416 0.08 -12.49 -16.69
N HIS A 417 -0.09 -12.79 -15.40
CA HIS A 417 0.81 -12.27 -14.38
C HIS A 417 2.14 -13.02 -14.42
N PRO A 418 3.29 -12.33 -14.44
CA PRO A 418 4.62 -12.94 -14.63
C PRO A 418 5.08 -13.90 -13.52
N LEU A 419 4.29 -14.05 -12.45
CA LEU A 419 4.57 -14.93 -11.30
C LEU A 419 3.64 -16.16 -11.24
N VAL A 420 2.80 -16.32 -12.26
CA VAL A 420 1.99 -17.52 -12.47
C VAL A 420 2.52 -18.18 -13.74
N ASP A 421 3.17 -19.32 -13.58
CA ASP A 421 4.00 -19.96 -14.61
C ASP A 421 3.22 -20.88 -15.56
N SER A 422 1.91 -21.02 -15.38
CA SER A 422 1.08 -21.92 -16.19
C SER A 422 -0.39 -21.51 -16.23
N VAL A 423 -1.01 -21.63 -17.41
CA VAL A 423 -2.46 -21.44 -17.59
C VAL A 423 -3.28 -22.47 -16.80
N ASN A 424 -2.74 -23.69 -16.62
CA ASN A 424 -3.43 -24.71 -15.82
C ASN A 424 -3.37 -24.37 -14.32
N VAL A 425 -2.24 -23.82 -13.84
CA VAL A 425 -2.14 -23.25 -12.50
C VAL A 425 -3.14 -22.11 -12.34
N ALA A 426 -3.20 -21.18 -13.30
CA ALA A 426 -4.16 -20.07 -13.28
C ALA A 426 -5.63 -20.53 -13.14
N ARG A 427 -6.04 -21.59 -13.84
CA ARG A 427 -7.39 -22.16 -13.69
C ARG A 427 -7.64 -22.71 -12.29
N ARG A 428 -6.69 -23.49 -11.75
CA ARG A 428 -6.81 -24.08 -10.41
C ARG A 428 -6.78 -23.02 -9.31
N LEU A 429 -5.97 -21.96 -9.48
CA LEU A 429 -5.98 -20.81 -8.59
C LEU A 429 -7.35 -20.15 -8.52
N VAL A 430 -8.00 -19.89 -9.67
CA VAL A 430 -9.36 -19.31 -9.68
C VAL A 430 -10.34 -20.21 -8.93
N ASP A 431 -10.30 -21.52 -9.16
CA ASP A 431 -11.22 -22.45 -8.50
C ASP A 431 -10.92 -22.58 -6.99
N GLY A 432 -9.64 -22.65 -6.61
CA GLY A 432 -9.18 -22.68 -5.22
C GLY A 432 -9.58 -21.42 -4.45
N TYR A 433 -9.37 -20.24 -5.04
CA TYR A 433 -9.77 -18.97 -4.43
C TYR A 433 -11.29 -18.84 -4.31
N ARG A 434 -12.07 -19.26 -5.31
CA ARG A 434 -13.54 -19.26 -5.22
C ARG A 434 -14.05 -20.19 -4.12
N ALA A 435 -13.38 -21.32 -3.88
CA ALA A 435 -13.76 -22.26 -2.83
C ALA A 435 -13.57 -21.70 -1.41
N VAL A 436 -12.55 -20.86 -1.19
CA VAL A 436 -12.23 -20.31 0.15
C VAL A 436 -12.71 -18.86 0.35
N HIS A 437 -13.08 -18.16 -0.73
CA HIS A 437 -13.57 -16.79 -0.67
C HIS A 437 -15.00 -16.68 -1.23
N PRO A 438 -16.02 -16.63 -0.34
CA PRO A 438 -17.41 -16.40 -0.76
C PRO A 438 -17.58 -15.11 -1.58
N GLY A 439 -16.77 -14.09 -1.32
CA GLY A 439 -16.76 -12.84 -2.09
C GLY A 439 -16.34 -12.95 -3.56
N LEU A 440 -15.92 -14.13 -4.02
CA LEU A 440 -15.61 -14.42 -5.43
C LEU A 440 -16.69 -15.25 -6.14
N ALA A 441 -17.83 -15.51 -5.49
CA ALA A 441 -18.94 -16.26 -6.08
C ALA A 441 -19.54 -15.59 -7.33
N TYR A 442 -19.33 -14.28 -7.49
CA TYR A 442 -19.79 -13.51 -8.66
C TYR A 442 -19.06 -13.85 -9.97
N LEU A 443 -17.94 -14.59 -9.89
CA LEU A 443 -17.20 -15.06 -11.06
C LEU A 443 -17.87 -16.33 -11.60
N THR A 444 -18.57 -16.23 -12.73
CA THR A 444 -19.29 -17.34 -13.37
C THR A 444 -18.79 -17.63 -14.79
#